data_AF-A0AAE0XC23-F1
#
_entry.id   AF-A0AAE0XC23-F1
#
_cell.length_a   1.000
_cell.length_b   1.000
_cell.length_c   1.000
_cell.angle_alpha   90.00
_cell.angle_beta   90.00
_cell.angle_gamma   90.00
#
_symmetry.space_group_name_H-M   'P 1'
#
loop_
_entity.id
_entity.type
_entity.pdbx_description
1 polymer ?
#
loop_
_entity_poly.entity_id
_entity_poly.type
_entity_poly.pdbx_seq_one_letter_code
_entity_poly.pdbx_strand_id
1 'polypeptide(L)'
;MSATRDSYSDLTVESLPFLHDDNDSNPETKRRPALLTISSDKAVWSPASTALEYQAKTTDGMLHGNKFTGPPTPRTDAAWTNLTRGVNIKLSSAEMRRLGYSSLAMRDGSGYLGSLGVYHQLHCVKRLRRWLYKEHYYANATAEDLGERFAHTEHCLETLRQAIMCHGDVGVIPFEWLHDPDRDTYEPTTQMGALHTCVKWEKLSRWAVERRVDLFDEDLLVRPQGGR
;
A
#
# COMPACT_ATOMS: atom_id res chain seq x y z
N MET A 1 -15.73 -5.42 57.58
CA MET A 1 -14.66 -4.40 57.53
C MET A 1 -14.97 -3.45 56.40
N SER A 2 -14.85 -2.16 56.72
CA SER A 2 -15.43 -1.02 56.02
C SER A 2 -14.79 -0.70 54.67
N ALA A 3 -15.58 -0.08 53.82
CA ALA A 3 -15.27 0.52 52.53
C ALA A 3 -14.24 1.66 52.62
N THR A 4 -13.59 1.97 51.49
CA THR A 4 -13.52 3.33 50.95
C THR A 4 -13.39 3.32 49.42
N ARG A 5 -14.34 4.03 48.79
CA ARG A 5 -14.25 4.66 47.46
C ARG A 5 -13.65 6.05 47.69
N ASP A 6 -12.82 6.51 46.77
CA ASP A 6 -12.45 7.93 46.52
C ASP A 6 -11.78 7.96 45.14
N SER A 7 -11.83 8.97 44.27
CA SER A 7 -12.75 10.06 43.95
C SER A 7 -12.16 10.70 42.68
N TYR A 8 -13.01 11.19 41.77
CA TYR A 8 -12.64 11.97 40.58
C TYR A 8 -12.52 13.45 40.98
N SER A 9 -11.47 14.18 40.57
CA SER A 9 -11.56 15.52 39.94
C SER A 9 -10.19 16.18 39.70
N ASP A 10 -10.18 17.07 38.69
CA ASP A 10 -9.30 18.24 38.52
C ASP A 10 -7.93 18.07 37.85
N LEU A 11 -7.95 18.14 36.50
CA LEU A 11 -6.91 18.86 35.75
C LEU A 11 -7.60 19.88 34.83
N THR A 12 -7.60 21.13 35.28
CA THR A 12 -8.08 22.32 34.56
C THR A 12 -7.08 22.74 33.48
N VAL A 13 -7.60 22.98 32.27
CA VAL A 13 -6.88 23.61 31.16
C VAL A 13 -6.80 25.11 31.44
N GLU A 14 -5.62 25.61 31.81
CA GLU A 14 -5.36 27.05 31.90
C GLU A 14 -5.06 27.63 30.52
N SER A 15 -5.86 28.63 30.16
CA SER A 15 -5.77 29.51 28.99
C SER A 15 -4.93 30.74 29.28
N LEU A 16 -3.96 31.11 28.43
CA LEU A 16 -3.35 32.46 28.34
C LEU A 16 -2.67 32.64 26.95
N PRO A 17 -2.41 33.87 26.45
CA PRO A 17 -3.39 34.81 25.90
C PRO A 17 -3.04 35.25 24.45
N PHE A 18 -4.01 35.88 23.79
CA PHE A 18 -3.85 36.61 22.53
C PHE A 18 -2.88 37.80 22.68
N LEU A 19 -1.91 37.92 21.78
CA LEU A 19 -1.29 39.20 21.41
C LEU A 19 -1.23 39.31 19.89
N HIS A 20 -1.98 40.29 19.37
CA HIS A 20 -1.71 40.93 18.09
C HIS A 20 -0.51 41.85 18.26
N ASP A 21 0.42 41.84 17.30
CA ASP A 21 0.83 43.07 16.64
C ASP A 21 1.38 42.78 15.25
N ASP A 22 0.98 43.64 14.33
CA ASP A 22 1.24 43.61 12.90
C ASP A 22 2.68 44.03 12.54
N ASN A 23 3.05 43.64 11.31
CA ASN A 23 3.97 44.32 10.41
C ASN A 23 5.45 43.89 10.45
N ASP A 24 5.80 42.91 9.61
CA ASP A 24 6.97 43.11 8.74
C ASP A 24 6.79 42.43 7.37
N SER A 25 7.09 43.22 6.37
CA SER A 25 6.92 43.05 4.93
C SER A 25 8.14 42.37 4.29
N ASN A 26 7.96 41.18 3.69
CA ASN A 26 8.75 40.76 2.51
C ASN A 26 8.09 39.59 1.73
N PRO A 27 8.01 39.60 0.38
CA PRO A 27 7.24 38.65 -0.39
C PRO A 27 8.11 37.54 -0.98
N GLU A 28 8.07 36.35 -0.40
CA GLU A 28 8.43 35.12 -1.12
C GLU A 28 7.29 34.11 -1.01
N THR A 29 6.61 33.95 -2.13
CA THR A 29 5.53 33.00 -2.36
C THR A 29 6.02 31.56 -2.13
N LYS A 30 5.85 31.04 -0.90
CA LYS A 30 5.73 29.60 -0.67
C LYS A 30 4.43 29.13 -1.31
N ARG A 31 4.50 28.74 -2.59
CA ARG A 31 3.39 28.05 -3.28
C ARG A 31 3.11 26.75 -2.53
N ARG A 32 2.08 26.77 -1.69
CA ARG A 32 1.40 25.55 -1.25
C ARG A 32 0.83 24.87 -2.51
N PRO A 33 0.99 23.55 -2.69
CA PRO A 33 0.34 22.87 -3.81
C PRO A 33 -1.17 23.05 -3.64
N ALA A 34 -1.83 23.54 -4.69
CA ALA A 34 -3.26 23.73 -4.70
C ALA A 34 -3.94 22.38 -4.38
N LEU A 35 -4.79 22.37 -3.35
CA LEU A 35 -5.66 21.22 -3.07
C LEU A 35 -6.53 20.97 -4.30
N LEU A 36 -6.20 19.91 -5.03
CA LEU A 36 -7.03 19.39 -6.12
C LEU A 36 -8.31 18.84 -5.49
N THR A 37 -9.40 19.60 -5.54
CA THR A 37 -10.74 19.11 -5.25
C THR A 37 -11.11 18.08 -6.30
N ILE A 38 -11.34 16.82 -5.92
CA ILE A 38 -11.69 15.74 -6.85
C ILE A 38 -13.22 15.72 -7.03
N SER A 39 -13.68 16.00 -8.25
CA SER A 39 -15.02 15.69 -8.78
C SER A 39 -14.92 14.31 -9.43
N SER A 40 -16.03 13.62 -9.69
CA SER A 40 -16.02 12.28 -10.33
C SER A 40 -15.33 12.22 -11.70
N ASP A 41 -15.05 13.38 -12.33
CA ASP A 41 -14.23 13.54 -13.54
C ASP A 41 -12.72 13.78 -13.27
N LYS A 42 -12.25 13.65 -12.02
CA LYS A 42 -10.91 14.08 -11.57
C LYS A 42 -10.11 12.95 -10.92
N ALA A 43 -10.09 11.78 -11.54
CA ALA A 43 -9.08 10.78 -11.20
C ALA A 43 -7.67 11.37 -11.42
N VAL A 44 -6.75 11.17 -10.48
CA VAL A 44 -5.33 11.53 -10.66
C VAL A 44 -4.83 10.84 -11.91
N TRP A 45 -4.27 11.61 -12.85
CA TRP A 45 -3.82 11.04 -14.11
C TRP A 45 -2.68 10.04 -13.87
N SER A 46 -2.76 8.88 -14.52
CA SER A 46 -1.72 7.88 -14.56
C SER A 46 -1.50 7.42 -15.99
N PRO A 47 -0.25 7.12 -16.40
CA PRO A 47 -0.01 6.49 -17.70
C PRO A 47 -0.68 5.11 -17.82
N ALA A 48 -0.96 4.44 -16.69
CA ALA A 48 -1.68 3.17 -16.66
C ALA A 48 -3.20 3.31 -16.86
N SER A 49 -3.75 4.54 -16.86
CA SER A 49 -5.19 4.76 -17.04
C SER A 49 -5.73 4.20 -18.35
N THR A 50 -4.88 4.05 -19.38
CA THR A 50 -5.25 3.44 -20.67
C THR A 50 -5.50 1.94 -20.60
N ALA A 51 -5.01 1.27 -19.56
CA ALA A 51 -5.20 -0.15 -19.31
C ALA A 51 -6.29 -0.45 -18.27
N LEU A 52 -6.93 0.60 -17.71
CA LEU A 52 -7.97 0.44 -16.72
C LEU A 52 -9.29 0.04 -17.37
N GLU A 53 -9.76 -1.14 -16.97
CA GLU A 53 -11.12 -1.60 -17.17
C GLU A 53 -11.63 -2.19 -15.88
N TYR A 54 -12.92 -2.04 -15.62
CA TYR A 54 -13.55 -2.53 -14.40
C TYR A 54 -14.49 -3.69 -14.71
N GLN A 55 -14.73 -4.51 -13.69
CA GLN A 55 -15.70 -5.60 -13.69
C GLN A 55 -16.27 -5.78 -12.29
N ALA A 56 -17.54 -6.18 -12.20
CA ALA A 56 -18.08 -6.70 -10.96
C ALA A 56 -17.49 -8.10 -10.70
N LYS A 57 -16.94 -8.34 -9.52
CA LYS A 57 -16.40 -9.64 -9.13
C LYS A 57 -16.63 -9.88 -7.65
N THR A 58 -16.90 -11.13 -7.27
CA THR A 58 -16.96 -11.53 -5.88
C THR A 58 -15.57 -11.67 -5.27
N THR A 59 -15.45 -11.36 -3.97
CA THR A 59 -14.26 -11.70 -3.18
C THR A 59 -14.69 -12.62 -2.03
N ASP A 60 -14.00 -13.75 -1.89
CA ASP A 60 -14.42 -14.86 -1.01
C ASP A 60 -13.32 -15.34 -0.07
N GLY A 61 -12.12 -14.77 -0.14
CA GLY A 61 -11.02 -15.09 0.77
C GLY A 61 -10.62 -16.57 0.79
N MET A 62 -10.95 -17.34 -0.25
CA MET A 62 -10.75 -18.79 -0.24
C MET A 62 -9.28 -19.19 0.00
N LEU A 63 -9.07 -20.01 1.03
CA LEU A 63 -7.76 -20.55 1.40
C LEU A 63 -7.40 -21.81 0.61
N HIS A 64 -8.34 -22.74 0.43
CA HIS A 64 -8.08 -24.02 -0.24
C HIS A 64 -8.08 -23.89 -1.76
N GLY A 65 -7.21 -24.65 -2.44
CA GLY A 65 -7.06 -24.59 -3.91
C GLY A 65 -6.42 -23.30 -4.45
N ASN A 66 -6.08 -22.35 -3.58
CA ASN A 66 -5.51 -21.06 -3.94
C ASN A 66 -3.97 -21.12 -3.97
N LYS A 67 -3.37 -20.75 -5.09
CA LYS A 67 -1.90 -20.78 -5.27
C LYS A 67 -1.14 -19.70 -4.48
N PHE A 68 -1.84 -18.75 -3.86
CA PHE A 68 -1.25 -17.64 -3.11
C PHE A 68 -1.27 -17.84 -1.59
N THR A 69 -1.98 -18.84 -1.09
CA THR A 69 -2.19 -19.10 0.34
C THR A 69 -1.34 -20.27 0.84
N GLY A 70 -1.27 -20.41 2.17
CA GLY A 70 -0.58 -21.52 2.83
C GLY A 70 0.94 -21.35 2.96
N PRO A 71 1.60 -22.38 3.54
CA PRO A 71 3.03 -22.38 3.83
C PRO A 71 3.92 -22.11 2.61
N PRO A 72 5.17 -21.67 2.81
CA PRO A 72 6.16 -21.54 1.74
C PRO A 72 6.33 -22.82 0.95
N THR A 73 6.14 -22.74 -0.37
CA THR A 73 6.44 -23.80 -1.32
C THR A 73 6.98 -23.18 -2.61
N PRO A 74 7.74 -23.92 -3.44
CA PRO A 74 8.18 -23.40 -4.74
C PRO A 74 7.03 -22.89 -5.62
N ARG A 75 5.87 -23.57 -5.58
CA ARG A 75 4.65 -23.16 -6.30
C ARG A 75 4.11 -21.82 -5.80
N THR A 76 3.96 -21.68 -4.49
CA THR A 76 3.42 -20.45 -3.87
C THR A 76 4.38 -19.28 -4.09
N ASP A 77 5.69 -19.51 -3.97
CA ASP A 77 6.72 -18.48 -4.19
C ASP A 77 6.80 -18.04 -5.65
N ALA A 78 6.66 -18.97 -6.59
CA ALA A 78 6.56 -18.66 -8.01
C ALA A 78 5.29 -17.83 -8.31
N ALA A 79 4.15 -18.17 -7.69
CA ALA A 79 2.91 -17.41 -7.86
C ALA A 79 3.07 -15.96 -7.38
N TRP A 80 3.60 -15.75 -6.18
CA TRP A 80 3.86 -14.40 -5.64
C TRP A 80 4.91 -13.63 -6.44
N THR A 81 5.94 -14.31 -6.95
CA THR A 81 6.96 -13.69 -7.81
C THR A 81 6.37 -13.27 -9.15
N ASN A 82 5.53 -14.12 -9.76
CA ASN A 82 4.83 -13.80 -10.99
C ASN A 82 3.84 -12.63 -10.83
N LEU A 83 3.13 -12.58 -9.69
CA LEU A 83 2.18 -11.51 -9.39
C LEU A 83 2.85 -10.13 -9.32
N THR A 84 4.11 -10.06 -8.87
CA THR A 84 4.85 -8.80 -8.69
C THR A 84 5.80 -8.46 -9.83
N ARG A 85 5.71 -9.11 -11.01
CA ARG A 85 6.66 -8.89 -12.13
C ARG A 85 6.65 -7.47 -12.71
N GLY A 86 5.53 -6.76 -12.61
CA GLY A 86 5.38 -5.39 -13.08
C GLY A 86 5.74 -4.34 -12.03
N VAL A 87 6.47 -4.70 -10.96
CA VAL A 87 6.74 -3.78 -9.85
C VAL A 87 7.59 -2.58 -10.24
N ASN A 88 8.56 -2.77 -11.12
CA ASN A 88 9.42 -1.70 -11.62
C ASN A 88 9.10 -1.47 -13.09
N ILE A 89 8.74 -0.26 -13.46
CA ILE A 89 8.38 0.12 -14.83
C ILE A 89 9.22 1.29 -15.33
N LYS A 90 9.42 1.34 -16.65
CA LYS A 90 9.96 2.51 -17.33
C LYS A 90 8.85 3.53 -17.58
N LEU A 91 9.11 4.78 -17.27
CA LEU A 91 8.29 5.95 -17.56
C LEU A 91 9.04 6.84 -18.55
N SER A 92 8.36 7.28 -19.61
CA SER A 92 8.92 8.23 -20.57
C SER A 92 9.07 9.61 -19.94
N SER A 93 9.93 10.44 -20.52
CA SER A 93 10.10 11.83 -20.08
C SER A 93 8.82 12.66 -20.20
N ALA A 94 7.96 12.34 -21.18
CA ALA A 94 6.65 13.01 -21.32
C ALA A 94 5.69 12.63 -20.20
N GLU A 95 5.62 11.35 -19.82
CA GLU A 95 4.81 10.89 -18.71
C GLU A 95 5.30 11.49 -17.38
N MET A 96 6.60 11.50 -17.14
CA MET A 96 7.18 12.11 -15.92
C MET A 96 6.91 13.61 -15.83
N ARG A 97 7.04 14.36 -16.93
CA ARG A 97 6.68 15.79 -16.96
C ARG A 97 5.21 16.00 -16.61
N ARG A 98 4.31 15.14 -17.10
CA ARG A 98 2.88 15.24 -16.81
C ARG A 98 2.55 14.89 -15.36
N LEU A 99 3.28 13.97 -14.74
CA LEU A 99 3.17 13.67 -13.32
C LEU A 99 3.58 14.86 -12.43
N GLY A 100 4.50 15.72 -12.91
CA GLY A 100 4.88 16.95 -12.22
C GLY A 100 5.90 16.76 -11.09
N TYR A 101 6.53 15.59 -11.00
CA TYR A 101 7.63 15.28 -10.08
C TYR A 101 8.71 14.46 -10.77
N SER A 102 9.88 14.31 -10.14
CA SER A 102 11.01 13.56 -10.68
C SER A 102 11.11 12.14 -10.12
N SER A 103 11.91 11.32 -10.79
CA SER A 103 12.32 9.98 -10.33
C SER A 103 13.75 9.72 -10.79
N LEU A 104 14.30 8.55 -10.47
CA LEU A 104 15.61 8.13 -10.96
C LEU A 104 15.59 8.01 -12.48
N ALA A 105 16.45 8.77 -13.16
CA ALA A 105 16.64 8.69 -14.60
C ALA A 105 17.46 7.45 -14.97
N MET A 106 17.13 6.84 -16.12
CA MET A 106 17.93 5.78 -16.71
C MET A 106 19.24 6.35 -17.24
N ARG A 107 20.32 5.57 -17.16
CA ARG A 107 21.66 5.97 -17.59
C ARG A 107 21.71 6.35 -19.08
N ASP A 108 20.95 5.64 -19.91
CA ASP A 108 20.85 5.86 -21.35
C ASP A 108 19.95 7.06 -21.74
N GLY A 109 19.35 7.75 -20.76
CA GLY A 109 18.43 8.85 -20.99
C GLY A 109 17.07 8.43 -21.56
N SER A 110 16.78 7.12 -21.67
CA SER A 110 15.56 6.61 -22.32
C SER A 110 14.28 6.79 -21.49
N GLY A 111 14.41 7.19 -20.22
CA GLY A 111 13.29 7.46 -19.35
C GLY A 111 13.66 7.46 -17.87
N TYR A 112 12.67 7.13 -17.06
CA TYR A 112 12.73 7.17 -15.61
C TYR A 112 12.17 5.88 -15.03
N LEU A 113 12.69 5.49 -13.87
CA LEU A 113 12.16 4.39 -13.10
C LEU A 113 10.85 4.81 -12.41
N GLY A 114 9.88 3.92 -12.33
CA GLY A 114 8.68 4.11 -11.51
C GLY A 114 8.10 2.79 -11.04
N SER A 115 7.06 2.88 -10.21
CA SER A 115 6.22 1.77 -9.79
C SER A 115 4.78 2.24 -9.74
N LEU A 116 3.83 1.38 -10.12
CA LEU A 116 2.42 1.66 -9.84
C LEU A 116 2.11 1.39 -8.37
N GLY A 117 1.26 2.22 -7.77
CA GLY A 117 0.84 2.06 -6.38
C GLY A 117 0.37 0.65 -6.04
N VAL A 118 -0.43 0.02 -6.92
CA VAL A 118 -0.90 -1.37 -6.72
C VAL A 118 0.22 -2.40 -6.65
N TYR A 119 1.32 -2.21 -7.39
CA TYR A 119 2.46 -3.13 -7.32
C TYR A 119 3.30 -2.90 -6.06
N HIS A 120 3.42 -1.65 -5.61
CA HIS A 120 4.01 -1.37 -4.29
C HIS A 120 3.19 -2.01 -3.17
N GLN A 121 1.85 -1.90 -3.23
CA GLN A 121 0.94 -2.57 -2.30
C GLN A 121 1.10 -4.10 -2.35
N LEU A 122 1.14 -4.71 -3.54
CA LEU A 122 1.37 -6.16 -3.67
C LEU A 122 2.76 -6.60 -3.18
N HIS A 123 3.79 -5.76 -3.35
CA HIS A 123 5.09 -5.97 -2.74
C HIS A 123 5.01 -5.96 -1.20
N CYS A 124 4.26 -5.01 -0.63
CA CYS A 124 3.99 -4.95 0.82
C CYS A 124 3.28 -6.23 1.31
N VAL A 125 2.24 -6.70 0.60
CA VAL A 125 1.56 -7.96 0.96
C VAL A 125 2.52 -9.16 0.89
N LYS A 126 3.35 -9.26 -0.15
CA LYS A 126 4.37 -10.31 -0.26
C LYS A 126 5.37 -10.26 0.89
N ARG A 127 5.77 -9.06 1.34
CA ARG A 127 6.64 -8.87 2.51
C ARG A 127 5.98 -9.30 3.81
N LEU A 128 4.71 -8.92 4.03
CA LEU A 128 3.94 -9.37 5.20
C LEU A 128 3.86 -10.90 5.25
N ARG A 129 3.58 -11.53 4.10
CA ARG A 129 3.59 -12.99 4.00
C ARG A 129 4.96 -13.57 4.38
N ARG A 130 6.06 -12.97 3.92
CA ARG A 130 7.40 -13.45 4.30
C ARG A 130 7.69 -13.26 5.79
N TRP A 131 7.16 -12.20 6.40
CA TRP A 131 7.27 -11.99 7.84
C TRP A 131 6.47 -13.02 8.65
N LEU A 132 5.26 -13.39 8.20
CA LEU A 132 4.46 -14.47 8.79
C LEU A 132 5.18 -15.83 8.79
N TYR A 133 6.12 -16.04 7.86
CA TYR A 133 6.95 -17.24 7.76
C TYR A 133 8.44 -16.89 7.92
N LYS A 134 8.78 -15.98 8.83
CA LYS A 134 10.15 -15.48 9.00
C LYS A 134 11.14 -16.59 9.36
N GLU A 135 10.71 -17.61 10.08
CA GLU A 135 11.54 -18.77 10.43
C GLU A 135 11.97 -19.55 9.19
N HIS A 136 11.18 -19.49 8.10
CA HIS A 136 11.53 -20.08 6.81
C HIS A 136 12.35 -19.13 5.95
N TYR A 137 11.90 -17.88 5.77
CA TYR A 137 12.54 -16.94 4.84
C TYR A 137 13.81 -16.28 5.38
N TYR A 138 13.95 -16.23 6.70
CA TYR A 138 14.98 -15.48 7.43
C TYR A 138 15.65 -16.35 8.50
N ALA A 139 15.69 -17.68 8.30
CA ALA A 139 16.22 -18.64 9.27
C ALA A 139 17.65 -18.30 9.76
N ASN A 140 18.46 -17.70 8.87
CA ASN A 140 19.85 -17.35 9.11
C ASN A 140 20.08 -15.83 9.26
N ALA A 141 19.02 -15.05 9.46
CA ALA A 141 19.13 -13.59 9.57
C ALA A 141 19.67 -13.18 10.95
N THR A 142 20.47 -12.12 10.98
CA THR A 142 20.94 -11.53 12.24
C THR A 142 19.80 -10.81 12.97
N ALA A 143 19.99 -10.46 14.25
CA ALA A 143 19.02 -9.66 14.99
C ALA A 143 18.80 -8.28 14.33
N GLU A 144 19.86 -7.69 13.77
CA GLU A 144 19.80 -6.43 13.01
C GLU A 144 18.96 -6.59 11.74
N ASP A 145 19.23 -7.62 10.93
CA ASP A 145 18.44 -7.93 9.73
C ASP A 145 16.96 -8.11 10.07
N LEU A 146 16.65 -8.80 11.16
CA LEU A 146 15.28 -9.02 11.61
C LEU A 146 14.63 -7.72 12.08
N GLY A 147 15.39 -6.84 12.75
CA GLY A 147 14.95 -5.50 13.14
C GLY A 147 14.59 -4.63 11.94
N GLU A 148 15.45 -4.57 10.92
CA GLU A 148 15.17 -3.83 9.69
C GLU A 148 13.95 -4.39 8.95
N ARG A 149 13.84 -5.73 8.86
CA ARG A 149 12.71 -6.39 8.21
C ARG A 149 11.40 -6.13 8.95
N PHE A 150 11.43 -6.11 10.28
CA PHE A 150 10.29 -5.74 11.11
C PHE A 150 9.86 -4.31 10.84
N ALA A 151 10.79 -3.34 10.92
CA ALA A 151 10.49 -1.93 10.66
C ALA A 151 9.91 -1.70 9.25
N HIS A 152 10.44 -2.40 8.24
CA HIS A 152 9.89 -2.35 6.89
C HIS A 152 8.49 -3.01 6.81
N THR A 153 8.24 -4.04 7.60
CA THR A 153 6.91 -4.69 7.68
C THR A 153 5.86 -3.75 8.30
N GLU A 154 6.23 -2.98 9.33
CA GLU A 154 5.39 -1.91 9.90
C GLU A 154 5.09 -0.82 8.85
N HIS A 155 6.10 -0.37 8.10
CA HIS A 155 5.90 0.56 6.99
C HIS A 155 4.96 0.01 5.90
N CYS A 156 5.06 -1.30 5.61
CA CYS A 156 4.17 -1.98 4.67
C CYS A 156 2.72 -1.98 5.17
N LEU A 157 2.49 -2.25 6.45
CA LEU A 157 1.16 -2.20 7.05
C LEU A 157 0.55 -0.82 6.94
N GLU A 158 1.31 0.23 7.26
CA GLU A 158 0.83 1.61 7.18
C GLU A 158 0.53 2.03 5.73
N THR A 159 1.39 1.64 4.78
CA THR A 159 1.16 1.88 3.35
C THR A 159 -0.12 1.20 2.87
N LEU A 160 -0.39 -0.04 3.29
CA LEU A 160 -1.59 -0.77 2.94
C LEU A 160 -2.83 -0.15 3.58
N ARG A 161 -2.78 0.26 4.85
CA ARG A 161 -3.88 0.95 5.54
C ARG A 161 -4.27 2.22 4.79
N GLN A 162 -3.29 3.07 4.45
CA GLN A 162 -3.54 4.30 3.68
C GLN A 162 -4.10 4.00 2.30
N ALA A 163 -3.58 2.98 1.60
CA ALA A 163 -4.07 2.58 0.29
C ALA A 163 -5.52 2.08 0.33
N ILE A 164 -5.88 1.25 1.30
CA ILE A 164 -7.25 0.73 1.47
C ILE A 164 -8.23 1.89 1.71
N MET A 165 -7.88 2.82 2.59
CA MET A 165 -8.70 4.00 2.85
C MET A 165 -8.80 4.95 1.65
N CYS A 166 -7.71 5.10 0.89
CA CYS A 166 -7.66 5.94 -0.31
C CYS A 166 -8.57 5.39 -1.43
N HIS A 167 -8.62 4.07 -1.60
CA HIS A 167 -9.45 3.44 -2.62
C HIS A 167 -10.91 3.26 -2.18
N GLY A 168 -11.17 3.04 -0.89
CA GLY A 168 -12.51 3.02 -0.30
C GLY A 168 -13.47 2.04 -0.97
N ASP A 169 -13.36 0.75 -0.67
CA ASP A 169 -14.29 -0.25 -1.19
C ASP A 169 -15.70 -0.04 -0.60
N VAL A 170 -16.67 0.25 -1.46
CA VAL A 170 -18.08 0.48 -1.09
C VAL A 170 -18.96 -0.76 -1.28
N GLY A 171 -18.38 -1.91 -1.63
CA GLY A 171 -19.09 -3.19 -1.68
C GLY A 171 -19.60 -3.58 -0.30
N VAL A 172 -20.92 -3.73 -0.17
CA VAL A 172 -21.55 -4.11 1.11
C VAL A 172 -21.38 -5.62 1.33
N ILE A 173 -20.76 -5.98 2.44
CA ILE A 173 -20.62 -7.38 2.87
C ILE A 173 -21.79 -7.70 3.83
N PRO A 174 -22.72 -8.60 3.44
CA PRO A 174 -23.82 -8.99 4.31
C PRO A 174 -23.34 -9.84 5.48
N PHE A 175 -24.18 -9.96 6.51
CA PHE A 175 -23.93 -10.81 7.68
C PHE A 175 -24.77 -12.08 7.63
N GLU A 176 -24.22 -13.15 8.18
CA GLU A 176 -24.90 -14.43 8.41
C GLU A 176 -24.62 -14.96 9.84
N TRP A 177 -25.41 -15.93 10.28
CA TRP A 177 -25.21 -16.59 11.57
C TRP A 177 -24.24 -17.75 11.44
N LEU A 178 -23.15 -17.72 12.20
CA LEU A 178 -22.26 -18.86 12.38
C LEU A 178 -22.70 -19.65 13.61
N HIS A 179 -22.96 -20.95 13.42
CA HIS A 179 -23.27 -21.87 14.51
C HIS A 179 -21.99 -22.56 15.02
N ASP A 180 -21.68 -22.40 16.30
CA ASP A 180 -20.66 -23.18 17.02
C ASP A 180 -21.34 -24.41 17.65
N PRO A 181 -21.18 -25.62 17.08
CA PRO A 181 -21.83 -26.82 17.58
C PRO A 181 -21.26 -27.30 18.92
N ASP A 182 -20.02 -26.92 19.29
CA ASP A 182 -19.40 -27.34 20.55
C ASP A 182 -19.96 -26.56 21.74
N ARG A 183 -20.44 -25.33 21.48
CA ARG A 183 -21.00 -24.43 22.49
C ARG A 183 -22.50 -24.21 22.38
N ASP A 184 -23.13 -24.69 21.31
CA ASP A 184 -24.54 -24.44 20.96
C ASP A 184 -24.87 -22.93 20.95
N THR A 185 -23.98 -22.14 20.36
CA THR A 185 -24.10 -20.68 20.29
C THR A 185 -24.07 -20.18 18.85
N TYR A 186 -24.71 -19.03 18.62
CA TYR A 186 -24.72 -18.33 17.35
C TYR A 186 -23.97 -17.01 17.46
N GLU A 187 -23.05 -16.77 16.53
CA GLU A 187 -22.31 -15.52 16.43
C GLU A 187 -22.52 -14.90 15.03
N PRO A 188 -22.72 -13.57 14.93
CA PRO A 188 -22.82 -12.92 13.63
C PRO A 188 -21.44 -12.90 12.95
N THR A 189 -21.38 -13.34 11.70
CA THR A 189 -20.16 -13.30 10.88
C THR A 189 -20.46 -12.67 9.52
N THR A 190 -19.42 -12.26 8.81
CA THR A 190 -19.56 -11.76 7.43
C THR A 190 -19.77 -12.90 6.46
N GLN A 191 -20.75 -12.77 5.57
CA GLN A 191 -20.96 -13.68 4.46
C GLN A 191 -19.88 -13.47 3.39
N MET A 192 -19.31 -14.56 2.88
CA MET A 192 -18.35 -14.53 1.78
C MET A 192 -19.05 -14.27 0.43
N GLY A 193 -18.32 -13.70 -0.54
CA GLY A 193 -18.81 -13.57 -1.91
C GLY A 193 -19.60 -12.29 -2.19
N ALA A 194 -19.43 -11.25 -1.39
CA ALA A 194 -19.93 -9.91 -1.71
C ALA A 194 -19.40 -9.43 -3.06
N LEU A 195 -20.20 -8.65 -3.80
CA LEU A 195 -19.82 -8.08 -5.09
C LEU A 195 -19.04 -6.79 -4.91
N HIS A 196 -17.92 -6.68 -5.63
CA HIS A 196 -17.05 -5.50 -5.62
C HIS A 196 -16.79 -5.00 -7.04
N THR A 197 -16.48 -3.71 -7.16
CA THR A 197 -15.97 -3.14 -8.43
C THR A 197 -14.46 -3.34 -8.49
N CYS A 198 -14.01 -4.29 -9.31
CA CYS A 198 -12.60 -4.63 -9.42
C CYS A 198 -12.01 -4.20 -10.76
N VAL A 199 -10.73 -3.81 -10.76
CA VAL A 199 -9.97 -3.68 -12.02
C VAL A 199 -9.80 -5.06 -12.65
N LYS A 200 -9.94 -5.16 -13.97
CA LYS A 200 -9.57 -6.34 -14.77
C LYS A 200 -8.06 -6.53 -14.70
N TRP A 201 -7.62 -7.26 -13.67
CA TRP A 201 -6.21 -7.40 -13.29
C TRP A 201 -5.28 -7.74 -14.46
N GLU A 202 -5.68 -8.69 -15.32
CA GLU A 202 -4.85 -9.12 -16.46
C GLU A 202 -4.50 -7.99 -17.43
N LYS A 203 -5.39 -7.00 -17.62
CA LYS A 203 -5.12 -5.85 -18.51
C LYS A 203 -4.10 -4.91 -17.90
N LEU A 204 -4.31 -4.50 -16.65
CA LEU A 204 -3.37 -3.64 -15.92
C LEU A 204 -2.01 -4.32 -15.73
N SER A 205 -2.02 -5.61 -15.40
CA SER A 205 -0.81 -6.39 -15.18
C SER A 205 0.00 -6.54 -16.45
N ARG A 206 -0.65 -6.82 -17.59
CA ARG A 206 0.02 -6.88 -18.90
C ARG A 206 0.70 -5.55 -19.23
N TRP A 207 -0.02 -4.43 -19.08
CA TRP A 207 0.52 -3.09 -19.31
C TRP A 207 1.77 -2.82 -18.49
N ALA A 208 1.79 -3.20 -17.21
CA ALA A 208 2.95 -3.00 -16.35
C ALA A 208 4.12 -3.94 -16.72
N VAL A 209 3.83 -5.21 -17.03
CA VAL A 209 4.84 -6.21 -17.40
C VAL A 209 5.52 -5.86 -18.73
N GLU A 210 4.81 -5.32 -19.71
CA GLU A 210 5.36 -4.86 -20.99
C GLU A 210 6.35 -3.69 -20.82
N ARG A 211 6.20 -2.93 -19.72
CA ARG A 211 7.03 -1.76 -19.41
C ARG A 211 8.07 -2.06 -18.34
N ARG A 212 8.22 -3.32 -17.94
CA ARG A 212 9.05 -3.69 -16.80
C ARG A 212 10.52 -3.34 -17.03
N VAL A 213 11.19 -3.02 -15.94
CA VAL A 213 12.66 -2.88 -15.91
C VAL A 213 13.25 -3.79 -14.85
N ASP A 214 14.39 -4.37 -15.18
CA ASP A 214 15.17 -5.14 -14.23
C ASP A 214 16.07 -4.20 -13.42
N LEU A 215 15.77 -4.04 -12.13
CA LEU A 215 16.59 -3.20 -11.24
C LEU A 215 17.91 -3.86 -10.83
N PHE A 216 18.08 -5.15 -11.12
CA PHE A 216 19.35 -5.83 -10.90
C PHE A 216 20.32 -5.67 -12.07
N ASP A 217 19.88 -5.08 -13.18
CA ASP A 217 20.76 -4.62 -14.24
C ASP A 217 21.58 -3.42 -13.72
N GLU A 218 22.86 -3.65 -13.48
CA GLU A 218 23.76 -2.65 -12.89
C GLU A 218 24.02 -1.45 -13.81
N ASP A 219 23.79 -1.61 -15.12
CA ASP A 219 24.01 -0.56 -16.12
C ASP A 219 22.79 0.37 -16.26
N LEU A 220 21.63 -0.03 -15.72
CA LEU A 220 20.37 0.68 -15.92
C LEU A 220 20.35 2.08 -15.26
N LEU A 221 20.94 2.22 -14.07
CA LEU A 221 20.89 3.45 -13.28
C LEU A 221 22.28 4.01 -12.99
N VAL A 222 22.36 5.34 -12.84
CA VAL A 222 23.58 6.00 -12.37
C VAL A 222 23.62 5.91 -10.85
N ARG A 223 24.58 5.14 -10.31
CA ARG A 223 24.80 5.05 -8.86
C ARG A 223 25.45 6.35 -8.37
N PRO A 224 25.02 6.91 -7.22
CA PRO A 224 25.71 8.04 -6.60
C PRO A 224 27.17 7.67 -6.31
N GLN A 225 28.10 8.59 -6.58
CA GLN A 225 29.50 8.46 -6.14
C GLN A 225 29.58 8.87 -4.66
N GLY A 226 29.31 7.92 -3.76
CA GLY A 226 29.31 8.14 -2.31
C GLY A 226 28.16 7.43 -1.61
N GLY A 227 28.44 6.75 -0.49
CA GLY A 227 27.41 6.16 0.38
C GLY A 227 26.48 7.24 0.95
N ARG A 228 25.24 6.84 1.27
CA ARG A 228 24.19 7.71 1.82
C ARG A 228 24.65 8.59 2.97
#